data_AF-A0A9E5QUM0-F1
#
_entry.id   AF-A0A9E5QUM0-F1
#
_cell.length_a   1.000
_cell.length_b   1.000
_cell.length_c   1.000
_cell.angle_alpha   90.00
_cell.angle_beta   90.00
_cell.angle_gamma   90.00
#
_symmetry.space_group_name_H-M   'P 1'
#
loop_
_entity.id
_entity.type
_entity.pdbx_description
1 polymer ?
#
loop_
_entity_poly.entity_id
_entity_poly.type
_entity_poly.pdbx_seq_one_letter_code
_entity_poly.pdbx_strand_id
1 'polypeptide(L)'
;MELLEKIARLSEAQQAHLLNLVEAWLDGAGEDNGHSAHLPPRFTLYPLKSDYTLEDIRAIIRLFPKNKKWTCEDLQNEAIFPPDLKVRMQLLQYKLYLMPRPSTTHQEILTNIATFLNAFVRTNKLGKVYVAPFGLHIDEGTCLEPDIVLVLKPQLEKVSEKGLYEAPALVVEVISRANYKKIREAKKAQYAAFGIEEYWEIYPKKQAIQIEVLARDEAGQPVYIPFASATKEGKVQSKVIAGFALVLEEVFV
;
A
#
# COMPACT_ATOMS: atom_id res chain seq x y z
N MET A 1 10.57 -0.58 -0.06
CA MET A 1 10.91 -1.32 -1.30
C MET A 1 12.24 -2.04 -1.21
N GLU A 2 13.31 -1.34 -0.84
CA GLU A 2 14.64 -1.96 -0.84
C GLU A 2 14.80 -3.09 0.18
N LEU A 3 14.20 -3.01 1.36
CA LEU A 3 14.58 -3.91 2.44
C LEU A 3 14.26 -5.38 2.15
N LEU A 4 13.00 -5.73 1.90
CA LEU A 4 12.61 -7.13 1.71
C LEU A 4 13.25 -7.76 0.48
N GLU A 5 13.29 -7.04 -0.64
CA GLU A 5 13.95 -7.55 -1.84
C GLU A 5 15.44 -7.76 -1.60
N LYS A 6 16.08 -6.92 -0.80
CA LYS A 6 17.46 -7.13 -0.40
C LYS A 6 17.57 -8.32 0.58
N ILE A 7 16.67 -8.49 1.55
CA ILE A 7 16.68 -9.61 2.53
C ILE A 7 16.43 -10.94 1.83
N ALA A 8 15.48 -10.99 0.91
CA ALA A 8 15.16 -12.18 0.13
C ALA A 8 16.32 -12.61 -0.78
N ARG A 9 17.22 -11.69 -1.16
CA ARG A 9 18.43 -11.99 -1.92
C ARG A 9 19.59 -12.48 -1.04
N LEU A 10 19.53 -12.28 0.28
CA LEU A 10 20.58 -12.67 1.21
C LEU A 10 20.69 -14.18 1.33
N SER A 11 21.90 -14.73 1.25
CA SER A 11 22.40 -15.86 2.04
C SER A 11 21.52 -16.42 3.15
N GLU A 12 21.27 -17.73 3.31
CA GLU A 12 20.82 -18.22 4.64
C GLU A 12 21.85 -17.81 5.71
N ALA A 13 23.14 -17.93 5.40
CA ALA A 13 24.22 -17.44 6.26
C ALA A 13 24.19 -15.92 6.45
N GLN A 14 23.81 -15.15 5.42
CA GLN A 14 23.69 -13.69 5.53
C GLN A 14 22.45 -13.26 6.31
N GLN A 15 21.34 -13.99 6.22
CA GLN A 15 20.13 -13.78 7.04
C GLN A 15 20.40 -14.15 8.49
N ALA A 16 21.08 -15.27 8.77
CA ALA A 16 21.53 -15.65 10.10
C ALA A 16 22.50 -14.61 10.69
N HIS A 17 23.45 -14.10 9.89
CA HIS A 17 24.33 -13.02 10.31
C HIS A 17 23.56 -11.73 10.62
N LEU A 18 22.60 -11.35 9.77
CA LEU A 18 21.72 -10.20 9.99
C LEU A 18 20.88 -10.37 11.27
N LEU A 19 20.38 -11.57 11.54
CA LEU A 19 19.65 -11.91 12.77
C LEU A 19 20.54 -11.76 14.01
N ASN A 20 21.77 -12.29 13.96
CA ASN A 20 22.74 -12.15 15.04
C ASN A 20 23.11 -10.68 15.32
N LEU A 21 23.20 -9.85 14.27
CA LEU A 21 23.43 -8.40 14.41
C LEU A 21 22.24 -7.69 15.08
N VAL A 22 21.02 -8.11 14.77
CA VAL A 22 19.80 -7.59 15.41
C VAL A 22 19.73 -8.04 16.87
N GLU A 23 20.11 -9.29 17.17
CA GLU A 23 20.16 -9.83 18.55
C GLU A 23 21.26 -9.16 19.39
N ALA A 24 22.46 -8.98 18.86
CA ALA A 24 23.53 -8.22 19.53
C ALA A 24 23.13 -6.75 19.78
N TRP A 25 22.33 -6.15 18.90
CA TRP A 25 21.79 -4.80 19.12
C TRP A 25 20.74 -4.75 20.24
N LEU A 26 19.93 -5.81 20.39
CA LEU A 26 18.95 -5.96 21.49
C LEU A 26 19.61 -6.14 22.86
N ASP A 27 20.72 -6.89 22.91
CA ASP A 27 21.44 -7.20 24.15
C ASP A 27 22.32 -6.04 24.66
N GLY A 28 22.20 -4.85 24.07
CA GLY A 28 22.97 -3.65 24.48
C GLY A 28 24.43 -3.64 24.01
N ALA A 29 24.89 -4.67 23.29
CA ALA A 29 26.25 -4.70 22.73
C ALA A 29 26.43 -3.77 21.51
N GLY A 30 25.36 -3.12 21.05
CA GLY A 30 25.36 -2.18 19.93
C GLY A 30 25.24 -0.70 20.32
N GLU A 31 25.63 -0.33 21.55
CA GLU A 31 25.94 1.06 21.86
C GLU A 31 27.31 1.45 21.30
N ASP A 32 27.26 2.14 20.16
CA ASP A 32 28.15 3.20 19.70
C ASP A 32 29.65 3.18 20.07
N ASN A 33 30.34 2.06 19.81
CA ASN A 33 31.82 2.00 19.85
C ASN A 33 32.47 2.37 18.50
N GLY A 34 31.86 3.24 17.69
CA GLY A 34 32.46 3.72 16.44
C GLY A 34 32.69 2.65 15.35
N HIS A 35 32.17 1.44 15.55
CA HIS A 35 32.16 0.37 14.55
C HIS A 35 30.70 0.08 14.22
N SER A 36 30.17 0.77 13.21
CA SER A 36 28.91 0.36 12.60
C SER A 36 29.10 -1.10 12.18
N ALA A 37 28.38 -2.04 12.81
CA ALA A 37 28.36 -3.41 12.32
C ALA A 37 27.91 -3.35 10.86
N HIS A 38 28.86 -3.55 9.95
CA HIS A 38 28.62 -3.37 8.53
C HIS A 38 27.75 -4.53 8.08
N LEU A 39 26.44 -4.28 8.04
CA LEU A 39 25.51 -5.09 7.28
C LEU A 39 26.03 -5.22 5.84
N PRO A 40 25.56 -6.22 5.07
CA PRO A 40 25.96 -6.36 3.66
C PRO A 40 25.88 -4.99 2.94
N PRO A 41 26.75 -4.66 1.96
CA PRO A 41 27.06 -3.31 1.47
C PRO A 41 25.92 -2.37 0.99
N ARG A 42 24.65 -2.67 1.27
CA ARG A 42 23.44 -1.88 0.97
C ARG A 42 22.40 -1.91 2.09
N PHE A 43 22.75 -2.37 3.29
CA PHE A 43 21.84 -2.40 4.42
C PHE A 43 22.38 -1.47 5.51
N THR A 44 21.51 -0.67 6.10
CA THR A 44 21.80 0.06 7.32
C THR A 44 20.61 -0.12 8.26
N LEU A 45 20.85 -0.28 9.56
CA LEU A 45 19.77 -0.37 10.55
C LEU A 45 19.06 0.99 10.71
N TYR A 46 19.74 2.09 10.38
CA TYR A 46 19.23 3.45 10.58
C TYR A 46 17.94 3.76 9.78
N PRO A 47 17.84 3.45 8.46
CA PRO A 47 16.57 3.52 7.72
C PRO A 47 15.49 2.56 8.21
N LEU A 48 15.84 1.51 8.97
CA LEU A 48 14.87 0.58 9.54
C LEU A 48 14.30 1.11 10.85
N LYS A 49 15.14 1.70 11.71
CA LYS A 49 14.73 2.33 12.97
C LYS A 49 13.69 3.44 12.77
N SER A 50 13.68 4.13 11.61
CA SER A 50 12.69 5.19 11.36
C SER A 50 11.28 4.66 11.10
N ASP A 51 11.18 3.45 10.54
CA ASP A 51 9.93 2.92 9.99
C ASP A 51 9.42 1.67 10.75
N TYR A 52 10.30 0.96 11.47
CA TYR A 52 10.03 -0.33 12.13
C TYR A 52 10.78 -0.47 13.47
N THR A 53 10.17 -1.19 14.42
CA THR A 53 10.82 -1.55 15.67
C THR A 53 11.81 -2.70 15.48
N LEU A 54 12.62 -2.97 16.51
CA LEU A 54 13.52 -4.12 16.56
C LEU A 54 12.85 -5.45 16.38
N GLU A 55 11.73 -5.61 17.06
CA GLU A 55 10.92 -6.82 17.06
C GLU A 55 10.30 -7.04 15.68
N ASP A 56 9.83 -5.96 15.04
CA ASP A 56 9.36 -5.99 13.66
C ASP A 56 10.46 -6.52 12.72
N ILE A 57 11.69 -6.00 12.83
CA ILE A 57 12.83 -6.42 12.01
C ILE A 57 13.16 -7.90 12.24
N ARG A 58 13.16 -8.36 13.49
CA ARG A 58 13.43 -9.77 13.82
C ARG A 58 12.40 -10.71 13.20
N ALA A 59 11.11 -10.35 13.30
CA ALA A 59 10.04 -11.11 12.68
C ALA A 59 10.20 -11.14 11.15
N ILE A 60 10.45 -9.99 10.52
CA ILE A 60 10.71 -9.89 9.08
C ILE A 60 11.87 -10.81 8.64
N ILE A 61 12.95 -10.94 9.40
CA ILE A 61 14.07 -11.79 8.98
C ILE A 61 13.71 -13.28 9.04
N ARG A 62 12.98 -13.69 10.08
CA ARG A 62 12.56 -15.09 10.29
C ARG A 62 11.56 -15.58 9.25
N LEU A 63 10.77 -14.67 8.70
CA LEU A 63 9.64 -15.01 7.83
C LEU A 63 10.02 -15.23 6.37
N PHE A 64 11.26 -14.95 5.94
CA PHE A 64 11.61 -14.88 4.51
C PHE A 64 12.56 -16.00 4.08
N PRO A 65 12.04 -17.21 3.79
CA PRO A 65 12.81 -18.20 3.06
C PRO A 65 13.10 -17.70 1.65
N LYS A 66 14.34 -17.90 1.21
CA LYS A 66 14.79 -17.53 -0.14
C LYS A 66 13.94 -18.32 -1.14
N ASN A 67 13.24 -17.60 -2.03
CA ASN A 67 12.46 -18.15 -3.13
C ASN A 67 11.05 -18.70 -2.81
N LYS A 68 10.46 -18.36 -1.65
CA LYS A 68 9.02 -18.65 -1.47
C LYS A 68 8.20 -17.80 -2.45
N LYS A 69 7.37 -18.50 -3.24
CA LYS A 69 6.30 -17.90 -4.04
C LYS A 69 5.14 -17.62 -3.09
N TRP A 70 5.10 -16.40 -2.55
CA TRP A 70 4.09 -15.98 -1.58
C TRP A 70 2.72 -15.86 -2.24
N THR A 71 1.66 -16.33 -1.58
CA THR A 71 0.27 -16.19 -2.02
C THR A 71 -0.53 -15.28 -1.10
N CYS A 72 -1.68 -14.81 -1.55
CA CYS A 72 -2.62 -14.04 -0.72
C CYS A 72 -3.10 -14.85 0.49
N GLU A 73 -3.21 -16.17 0.35
CA GLU A 73 -3.54 -17.08 1.44
C GLU A 73 -2.41 -17.12 2.49
N ASP A 74 -1.14 -17.15 2.06
CA ASP A 74 -0.01 -17.06 2.99
C ASP A 74 -0.07 -15.79 3.84
N LEU A 75 -0.42 -14.64 3.24
CA LEU A 75 -0.50 -13.36 3.94
C LEU A 75 -1.62 -13.32 5.00
N GLN A 76 -2.64 -14.15 4.84
CA GLN A 76 -3.74 -14.28 5.80
C GLN A 76 -3.53 -15.38 6.84
N ASN A 77 -2.43 -16.14 6.73
CA ASN A 77 -2.16 -17.24 7.63
C ASN A 77 -1.49 -16.72 8.90
N GLU A 78 -2.24 -16.69 10.01
CA GLU A 78 -1.75 -16.21 11.31
C GLU A 78 -0.59 -17.03 11.89
N ALA A 79 -0.42 -18.29 11.47
CA ALA A 79 0.75 -19.08 11.85
C ALA A 79 2.03 -18.62 11.13
N ILE A 80 1.88 -17.95 9.98
CA ILE A 80 2.98 -17.33 9.22
C ILE A 80 3.13 -15.88 9.65
N PHE A 81 2.05 -15.09 9.65
CA PHE A 81 2.06 -13.68 10.04
C PHE A 81 1.15 -13.48 11.26
N PRO A 82 1.70 -13.59 12.48
CA PRO A 82 0.94 -13.43 13.71
C PRO A 82 0.20 -12.08 13.77
N PRO A 83 -1.02 -12.01 14.34
CA PRO A 83 -1.80 -10.78 14.41
C PRO A 83 -1.13 -9.62 15.18
N ASP A 84 -0.18 -9.93 16.07
CA ASP A 84 0.58 -8.95 16.85
C ASP A 84 1.79 -8.38 16.08
N LEU A 85 2.08 -8.90 14.88
CA LEU A 85 3.10 -8.37 13.99
C LEU A 85 2.71 -6.97 13.51
N LYS A 86 3.38 -5.92 13.99
CA LYS A 86 3.04 -4.51 13.72
C LYS A 86 3.57 -4.00 12.38
N VAL A 87 3.54 -4.84 11.35
CA VAL A 87 3.96 -4.49 9.99
C VAL A 87 2.81 -4.66 9.02
N ARG A 88 2.57 -3.63 8.20
CA ARG A 88 1.60 -3.73 7.11
C ARG A 88 2.26 -4.38 5.91
N MET A 89 1.55 -5.30 5.27
CA MET A 89 2.08 -6.12 4.19
C MET A 89 1.09 -6.18 3.05
N GLN A 90 1.62 -6.16 1.83
CA GLN A 90 0.83 -6.42 0.62
C GLN A 90 1.61 -7.35 -0.30
N LEU A 91 0.89 -8.04 -1.17
CA LEU A 91 1.45 -8.93 -2.17
C LEU A 91 1.16 -8.37 -3.57
N LEU A 92 2.20 -8.31 -4.40
CA LEU A 92 2.07 -7.86 -5.78
C LEU A 92 2.89 -8.78 -6.67
N GLN A 93 2.22 -9.56 -7.52
CA GLN A 93 2.85 -10.53 -8.43
C GLN A 93 3.78 -11.52 -7.70
N TYR A 94 3.26 -12.16 -6.65
CA TYR A 94 3.94 -13.11 -5.76
C TYR A 94 5.13 -12.53 -4.98
N LYS A 95 5.29 -11.20 -4.99
CA LYS A 95 6.32 -10.49 -4.24
C LYS A 95 5.70 -9.79 -3.05
N LEU A 96 6.26 -10.05 -1.89
CA LEU A 96 5.84 -9.50 -0.62
C LEU A 96 6.46 -8.12 -0.40
N TYR A 97 5.63 -7.15 -0.03
CA TYR A 97 6.01 -5.77 0.19
C TYR A 97 5.59 -5.33 1.59
N LEU A 98 6.54 -4.87 2.40
CA LEU A 98 6.21 -4.15 3.63
C LEU A 98 5.85 -2.71 3.28
N MET A 99 4.74 -2.28 3.84
CA MET A 99 4.24 -0.93 3.75
C MET A 99 4.81 -0.12 4.92
N PRO A 100 5.55 0.98 4.63
CA PRO A 100 6.04 1.85 5.69
C PRO A 100 4.85 2.42 6.46
N ARG A 101 5.09 2.78 7.73
CA ARG A 101 4.08 3.50 8.51
C ARG A 101 3.74 4.82 7.80
N PRO A 102 2.45 5.15 7.63
CA PRO A 102 2.06 6.40 6.99
C PRO A 102 2.49 7.60 7.84
N SER A 103 2.93 8.68 7.19
CA SER A 103 3.25 9.94 7.88
C SER A 103 1.97 10.65 8.35
N THR A 104 2.07 11.56 9.32
CA THR A 104 0.91 12.36 9.77
C THR A 104 0.19 13.05 8.61
N THR A 105 0.94 13.72 7.72
CA THR A 105 0.39 14.36 6.50
C THR A 105 -0.35 13.38 5.59
N HIS A 106 0.08 12.12 5.54
CA HIS A 106 -0.62 11.10 4.75
C HIS A 106 -1.97 10.76 5.39
N GLN A 107 -1.98 10.60 6.71
CA GLN A 107 -3.19 10.29 7.46
C GLN A 107 -4.20 11.44 7.46
N GLU A 108 -3.75 12.68 7.53
CA GLU A 108 -4.61 13.87 7.44
C GLU A 108 -5.32 13.93 6.09
N ILE A 109 -4.55 13.87 4.98
CA ILE A 109 -5.10 13.89 3.61
C ILE A 109 -6.07 12.73 3.38
N LEU A 110 -5.68 11.52 3.78
CA LEU A 110 -6.51 10.32 3.67
C LEU A 110 -7.81 10.47 4.47
N THR A 111 -7.75 11.02 5.68
CA THR A 111 -8.93 11.25 6.53
C THR A 111 -9.87 12.28 5.92
N ASN A 112 -9.34 13.37 5.37
CA ASN A 112 -10.13 14.41 4.71
C ASN A 112 -10.89 13.84 3.52
N ILE A 113 -10.19 13.15 2.61
CA ILE A 113 -10.79 12.51 1.43
C ILE A 113 -11.86 11.49 1.86
N ALA A 114 -11.52 10.60 2.79
CA ALA A 114 -12.43 9.57 3.27
C ALA A 114 -13.69 10.18 3.92
N THR A 115 -13.57 11.32 4.60
CA THR A 115 -14.69 12.02 5.25
C THR A 115 -15.69 12.54 4.23
N PHE A 116 -15.22 13.32 3.25
CA PHE A 116 -16.09 13.86 2.20
C PHE A 116 -16.73 12.76 1.36
N LEU A 117 -15.94 11.75 0.99
CA LEU A 117 -16.42 10.61 0.22
C LEU A 117 -17.47 9.80 1.00
N ASN A 118 -17.22 9.49 2.28
CA ASN A 118 -18.18 8.79 3.12
C ASN A 118 -19.49 9.56 3.29
N ALA A 119 -19.42 10.86 3.56
CA ALA A 119 -20.59 11.70 3.75
C ALA A 119 -21.49 11.67 2.51
N PHE A 120 -20.90 11.84 1.32
CA PHE A 120 -21.63 11.79 0.06
C PHE A 120 -22.22 10.41 -0.22
N VAL A 121 -21.42 9.35 -0.10
CA VAL A 121 -21.83 7.96 -0.39
C VAL A 121 -22.96 7.50 0.54
N ARG A 122 -22.91 7.86 1.83
CA ARG A 122 -23.95 7.53 2.80
C ARG A 122 -25.24 8.30 2.57
N THR A 123 -25.15 9.62 2.35
CA THR A 123 -26.32 10.48 2.11
C THR A 123 -27.11 10.01 0.89
N ASN A 124 -26.40 9.67 -0.19
CA ASN A 124 -27.00 9.19 -1.43
C ASN A 124 -27.25 7.68 -1.46
N LYS A 125 -26.94 6.96 -0.37
CA LYS A 125 -27.09 5.50 -0.24
C LYS A 125 -26.45 4.76 -1.43
N LEU A 126 -25.22 5.10 -1.81
CA LEU A 126 -24.58 4.52 -3.02
C LEU A 126 -23.82 3.22 -2.73
N GLY A 127 -23.29 3.06 -1.52
CA GLY A 127 -22.39 1.96 -1.19
C GLY A 127 -21.70 2.15 0.16
N LYS A 128 -20.47 1.66 0.27
CA LYS A 128 -19.60 1.83 1.44
C LYS A 128 -18.19 2.23 0.99
N VAL A 129 -17.57 3.11 1.78
CA VAL A 129 -16.16 3.46 1.66
C VAL A 129 -15.39 2.71 2.74
N TYR A 130 -14.32 2.04 2.36
CA TYR A 130 -13.36 1.41 3.25
C TYR A 130 -12.05 2.17 3.19
N VAL A 131 -11.39 2.27 4.34
CA VAL A 131 -10.10 2.93 4.50
C VAL A 131 -9.10 1.88 4.95
N ALA A 132 -7.86 1.96 4.49
CA ALA A 132 -6.80 1.04 4.87
C ALA A 132 -6.69 0.87 6.41
N PRO A 133 -6.46 -0.35 6.91
CA PRO A 133 -6.26 -1.59 6.15
C PRO A 133 -7.59 -2.16 5.62
N PHE A 134 -7.62 -2.45 4.31
CA PHE A 134 -8.72 -3.16 3.65
C PHE A 134 -8.13 -3.97 2.49
N GLY A 135 -8.25 -5.30 2.56
CA GLY A 135 -7.67 -6.20 1.57
C GLY A 135 -8.43 -6.18 0.25
N LEU A 136 -7.72 -5.97 -0.84
CA LEU A 136 -8.21 -6.14 -2.21
C LEU A 136 -7.49 -7.31 -2.86
N HIS A 137 -8.19 -8.43 -3.03
CA HIS A 137 -7.68 -9.68 -3.57
C HIS A 137 -7.93 -9.74 -5.08
N ILE A 138 -6.86 -9.53 -5.86
CA ILE A 138 -6.93 -9.48 -7.32
C ILE A 138 -6.76 -10.88 -7.91
N ASP A 139 -5.75 -11.62 -7.45
CA ASP A 139 -5.48 -13.01 -7.82
C ASP A 139 -4.68 -13.72 -6.70
N GLU A 140 -4.26 -14.96 -6.94
CA GLU A 140 -3.44 -15.75 -5.98
C GLU A 140 -2.15 -15.04 -5.56
N GLY A 141 -1.53 -14.29 -6.47
CA GLY A 141 -0.25 -13.62 -6.30
C GLY A 141 -0.36 -12.13 -6.00
N THR A 142 -1.56 -11.56 -5.91
CA THR A 142 -1.75 -10.13 -5.75
C THR A 142 -2.92 -9.83 -4.80
N CYS A 143 -2.58 -9.40 -3.58
CA CYS A 143 -3.52 -8.78 -2.64
C CYS A 143 -2.93 -7.46 -2.14
N LEU A 144 -3.68 -6.39 -2.34
CA LEU A 144 -3.24 -5.02 -2.07
C LEU A 144 -4.05 -4.41 -0.93
N GLU A 145 -3.50 -3.39 -0.29
CA GLU A 145 -4.22 -2.57 0.68
C GLU A 145 -4.27 -1.13 0.18
N PRO A 146 -5.21 -0.78 -0.71
CA PRO A 146 -5.37 0.59 -1.15
C PRO A 146 -5.79 1.50 0.01
N ASP A 147 -5.42 2.77 -0.04
CA ASP A 147 -5.69 3.72 1.04
C ASP A 147 -7.19 3.94 1.24
N ILE A 148 -7.95 4.04 0.14
CA ILE A 148 -9.41 4.12 0.16
C ILE A 148 -9.99 3.27 -0.97
N VAL A 149 -11.06 2.54 -0.66
CA VAL A 149 -11.83 1.73 -1.60
C VAL A 149 -13.31 2.09 -1.52
N LEU A 150 -13.96 2.34 -2.66
CA LEU A 150 -15.41 2.47 -2.75
C LEU A 150 -16.03 1.22 -3.35
N VAL A 151 -16.92 0.61 -2.60
CA VAL A 151 -17.74 -0.53 -3.04
C VAL A 151 -19.18 -0.07 -3.19
N LEU A 152 -19.72 -0.16 -4.40
CA LEU A 152 -21.11 0.22 -4.68
C LEU A 152 -22.07 -0.88 -4.21
N LYS A 153 -23.33 -0.51 -3.98
CA LYS A 153 -24.39 -1.40 -3.48
C LYS A 153 -24.43 -2.79 -4.12
N PRO A 154 -24.38 -2.95 -5.46
CA PRO A 154 -24.43 -4.28 -6.09
C PRO A 154 -23.27 -5.21 -5.69
N GLN A 155 -22.14 -4.64 -5.27
CA GLN A 155 -20.92 -5.37 -4.93
C GLN A 155 -20.80 -5.62 -3.42
N LEU A 156 -21.68 -5.05 -2.59
CA LEU A 156 -21.54 -5.11 -1.12
C LEU A 156 -21.63 -6.55 -0.58
N GLU A 157 -22.40 -7.42 -1.23
CA GLU A 157 -22.51 -8.84 -0.86
C GLU A 157 -21.21 -9.62 -1.10
N LYS A 158 -20.27 -9.05 -1.86
CA LYS A 158 -18.96 -9.64 -2.19
C LYS A 158 -17.88 -9.24 -1.20
N VAL A 159 -18.19 -8.32 -0.28
CA VAL A 159 -17.27 -7.94 0.79
C VAL A 159 -17.29 -9.04 1.86
N SER A 160 -16.10 -9.57 2.15
CA SER A 160 -15.86 -10.54 3.22
C SER A 160 -15.14 -9.89 4.40
N GLU A 161 -14.97 -10.64 5.49
CA GLU A 161 -14.15 -10.21 6.63
C GLU A 161 -12.69 -9.95 6.24
N LYS A 162 -12.20 -10.64 5.19
CA LYS A 162 -10.83 -10.56 4.69
C LYS A 162 -10.65 -9.49 3.60
N GLY A 163 -11.70 -8.73 3.30
CA GLY A 163 -11.72 -7.71 2.25
C GLY A 163 -12.56 -8.10 1.05
N LEU A 164 -12.18 -7.64 -0.14
CA LEU A 164 -12.95 -7.77 -1.38
C LEU A 164 -12.19 -8.59 -2.44
N TYR A 165 -12.92 -9.48 -3.13
CA TYR A 165 -12.41 -10.37 -4.19
C TYR A 165 -12.92 -9.99 -5.59
N GLU A 166 -13.57 -8.83 -5.72
CA GLU A 166 -14.05 -8.27 -6.99
C GLU A 166 -13.52 -6.84 -7.18
N ALA A 167 -13.53 -6.33 -8.41
CA ALA A 167 -13.09 -4.98 -8.69
C ALA A 167 -14.03 -3.95 -8.04
N PRO A 168 -13.56 -3.10 -7.11
CA PRO A 168 -14.35 -1.99 -6.60
C PRO A 168 -14.59 -0.93 -7.68
N ALA A 169 -15.55 -0.03 -7.45
CA ALA A 169 -15.81 1.07 -8.37
C ALA A 169 -14.68 2.11 -8.38
N LEU A 170 -14.03 2.33 -7.23
CA LEU A 170 -12.96 3.31 -7.09
C LEU A 170 -11.89 2.84 -6.09
N VAL A 171 -10.64 3.12 -6.44
CA VAL A 171 -9.47 3.05 -5.55
C VAL A 171 -8.76 4.41 -5.50
N VAL A 172 -8.37 4.84 -4.30
CA VAL A 172 -7.54 6.03 -4.07
C VAL A 172 -6.21 5.61 -3.43
N GLU A 173 -5.10 6.16 -3.92
CA GLU A 173 -3.75 6.00 -3.35
C GLU A 173 -3.14 7.37 -3.03
N VAL A 174 -2.69 7.54 -1.79
CA VAL A 174 -1.96 8.71 -1.34
C VAL A 174 -0.47 8.44 -1.51
N ILE A 175 0.14 9.11 -2.49
CA ILE A 175 1.49 8.80 -2.92
C ILE A 175 2.51 9.23 -1.87
N SER A 176 3.03 8.25 -1.13
CA SER A 176 4.17 8.41 -0.23
C SER A 176 5.50 8.15 -0.97
N ARG A 177 6.50 9.03 -0.77
CA ARG A 177 7.89 9.01 -1.30
C ARG A 177 8.07 8.64 -2.81
N ALA A 178 8.83 9.47 -3.53
CA ALA A 178 9.08 9.30 -4.98
C ALA A 178 9.74 7.97 -5.42
N ASN A 179 10.48 7.30 -4.53
CA ASN A 179 11.23 6.06 -4.84
C ASN A 179 10.33 4.84 -5.12
N TYR A 180 9.01 4.97 -5.03
CA TYR A 180 8.05 3.89 -5.26
C TYR A 180 7.40 3.89 -6.65
N LYS A 181 7.88 4.72 -7.59
CA LYS A 181 7.28 4.84 -8.94
C LYS A 181 7.01 3.49 -9.61
N LYS A 182 7.99 2.57 -9.64
CA LYS A 182 7.82 1.24 -10.27
C LYS A 182 6.73 0.40 -9.62
N ILE A 183 6.62 0.42 -8.27
CA ILE A 183 5.54 -0.29 -7.58
C ILE A 183 4.20 0.37 -7.86
N ARG A 184 4.14 1.70 -7.80
CA ARG A 184 2.91 2.44 -8.09
C ARG A 184 2.39 2.11 -9.48
N GLU A 185 3.26 2.13 -10.49
CA GLU A 185 2.91 1.76 -11.86
C GLU A 185 2.47 0.30 -11.97
N ALA A 186 3.12 -0.63 -11.27
CA ALA A 186 2.70 -2.02 -11.23
C ALA A 186 1.34 -2.21 -10.53
N LYS A 187 1.09 -1.55 -9.40
CA LYS A 187 -0.23 -1.55 -8.72
C LYS A 187 -1.31 -1.00 -9.64
N LYS A 188 -1.06 0.15 -10.27
CA LYS A 188 -1.97 0.77 -11.25
C LYS A 188 -2.29 -0.19 -12.41
N ALA A 189 -1.30 -0.89 -12.94
CA ALA A 189 -1.52 -1.89 -13.97
C ALA A 189 -2.37 -3.07 -13.48
N GLN A 190 -2.16 -3.55 -12.25
CA GLN A 190 -3.02 -4.58 -11.65
C GLN A 190 -4.45 -4.10 -11.44
N TYR A 191 -4.65 -2.86 -10.97
CA TYR A 191 -5.98 -2.26 -10.82
C TYR A 191 -6.72 -2.15 -12.16
N ALA A 192 -6.02 -1.74 -13.23
CA ALA A 192 -6.60 -1.68 -14.57
C ALA A 192 -6.97 -3.08 -15.08
N ALA A 193 -6.04 -4.04 -14.96
CA ALA A 193 -6.27 -5.43 -15.36
C ALA A 193 -7.43 -6.07 -14.59
N PHE A 194 -7.61 -5.71 -13.32
CA PHE A 194 -8.71 -6.19 -12.49
C PHE A 194 -10.07 -5.58 -12.87
N GLY A 195 -10.09 -4.44 -13.56
CA GLY A 195 -11.33 -3.81 -14.04
C GLY A 195 -11.88 -2.72 -13.12
N ILE A 196 -11.04 -2.12 -12.27
CA ILE A 196 -11.46 -1.00 -11.41
C ILE A 196 -11.73 0.22 -12.29
N GLU A 197 -12.94 0.78 -12.20
CA GLU A 197 -13.40 1.81 -13.14
C GLU A 197 -12.69 3.16 -12.96
N GLU A 198 -12.37 3.54 -11.73
CA GLU A 198 -11.76 4.84 -11.42
C GLU A 198 -10.60 4.69 -10.43
N TYR A 199 -9.50 5.39 -10.72
CA TYR A 199 -8.27 5.34 -9.94
C TYR A 199 -7.75 6.74 -9.67
N TRP A 200 -7.49 7.03 -8.40
CA TRP A 200 -7.05 8.35 -7.94
C TRP A 200 -5.64 8.29 -7.38
N GLU A 201 -4.77 9.18 -7.87
CA GLU A 201 -3.46 9.43 -7.29
C GLU A 201 -3.45 10.79 -6.58
N ILE A 202 -3.20 10.77 -5.27
CA ILE A 202 -3.09 11.98 -4.46
C ILE A 202 -1.60 12.25 -4.23
N TYR A 203 -1.15 13.46 -4.55
CA TYR A 203 0.24 13.88 -4.43
C TYR A 203 0.39 14.93 -3.32
N PRO A 204 0.63 14.53 -2.05
CA PRO A 204 0.73 15.45 -0.91
C PRO A 204 1.67 16.63 -1.14
N LYS A 205 2.91 16.36 -1.61
CA LYS A 205 3.92 17.40 -1.82
C LYS A 205 3.57 18.42 -2.89
N LYS A 206 2.75 18.02 -3.87
CA LYS A 206 2.32 18.89 -4.96
C LYS A 206 0.95 19.51 -4.69
N GLN A 207 0.28 19.09 -3.61
CA GLN A 207 -1.14 19.37 -3.38
C GLN A 207 -1.96 19.12 -4.65
N ALA A 208 -1.79 17.94 -5.25
CA ALA A 208 -2.42 17.61 -6.52
C ALA A 208 -3.23 16.32 -6.42
N ILE A 209 -4.34 16.28 -7.14
CA ILE A 209 -5.18 15.10 -7.32
C ILE A 209 -5.23 14.80 -8.81
N GLN A 210 -4.98 13.55 -9.18
CA GLN A 210 -5.16 13.04 -10.53
C GLN A 210 -6.18 11.91 -10.49
N ILE A 211 -7.21 12.04 -11.32
CA ILE A 211 -8.27 11.04 -11.52
C ILE A 211 -8.08 10.47 -12.92
N GLU A 212 -8.06 9.14 -12.98
CA GLU A 212 -7.99 8.39 -14.22
C GLU A 212 -9.13 7.38 -14.26
N VAL A 213 -9.61 7.09 -15.46
CA VAL A 213 -10.73 6.17 -15.68
C VAL A 213 -10.29 5.02 -16.57
N LEU A 214 -10.86 3.85 -16.33
CA LEU A 214 -10.56 2.65 -17.09
C LEU A 214 -11.06 2.78 -18.52
N ALA A 215 -10.18 2.49 -19.46
CA ALA A 215 -10.46 2.41 -20.88
C ALA A 215 -9.78 1.16 -21.47
N ARG A 216 -9.89 1.00 -22.78
CA ARG A 216 -9.14 0.00 -23.54
C ARG A 216 -8.26 0.70 -24.56
N ASP A 217 -7.02 0.24 -24.69
CA ASP A 217 -6.13 0.70 -25.76
C ASP A 217 -6.52 0.08 -27.12
N GLU A 218 -5.77 0.41 -28.18
CA GLU A 218 -6.01 -0.10 -29.53
C GLU A 218 -5.92 -1.64 -29.63
N ALA A 219 -5.17 -2.28 -28.73
CA ALA A 219 -5.04 -3.73 -28.63
C ALA A 219 -6.12 -4.35 -27.72
N GLY A 220 -7.06 -3.56 -27.21
CA GLY A 220 -8.11 -3.99 -26.30
C GLY A 220 -7.66 -4.21 -24.85
N GLN A 221 -6.41 -3.89 -24.51
CA GLN A 221 -5.88 -4.05 -23.16
C GLN A 221 -6.41 -2.96 -22.22
N PRO A 222 -6.74 -3.31 -20.97
CA PRO A 222 -7.22 -2.34 -20.00
C PRO A 222 -6.12 -1.34 -19.63
N VAL A 223 -6.43 -0.04 -19.73
CA VAL A 223 -5.51 1.05 -19.41
C VAL A 223 -6.27 2.19 -18.74
N TYR A 224 -5.61 2.90 -17.83
CA TYR A 224 -6.15 4.13 -17.28
C TYR A 224 -5.81 5.33 -18.16
N ILE A 225 -6.81 6.15 -18.46
CA ILE A 225 -6.64 7.42 -19.16
C ILE A 225 -6.95 8.61 -18.23
N PRO A 226 -6.25 9.75 -18.37
CA PRO A 226 -6.56 10.95 -17.59
C PRO A 226 -8.01 11.39 -17.77
N PHE A 227 -8.68 11.65 -16.65
CA PHE A 227 -10.06 12.13 -16.62
C PHE A 227 -10.17 13.54 -16.04
N ALA A 228 -9.62 13.76 -14.85
CA ALA A 228 -9.62 15.06 -14.19
C ALA A 228 -8.34 15.24 -13.38
N SER A 229 -7.89 16.48 -13.24
CA SER A 229 -6.79 16.80 -12.33
C SER A 229 -6.86 18.24 -11.87
N ALA A 230 -6.36 18.49 -10.67
CA ALA A 230 -6.17 19.85 -10.15
C ALA A 230 -4.90 19.88 -9.29
N THR A 231 -4.36 21.07 -9.06
CA THR A 231 -3.11 21.28 -8.32
C THR A 231 -3.19 22.59 -7.55
N LYS A 232 -2.87 22.55 -6.25
CA LYS A 232 -2.97 23.62 -5.25
C LYS A 232 -4.40 24.06 -4.93
N GLU A 233 -5.21 24.36 -5.94
CA GLU A 233 -6.56 24.92 -5.78
C GLU A 233 -7.54 24.32 -6.79
N GLY A 234 -8.84 24.56 -6.55
CA GLY A 234 -9.91 24.12 -7.43
C GLY A 234 -10.53 22.79 -7.02
N LYS A 235 -11.23 22.14 -7.95
CA LYS A 235 -11.98 20.92 -7.68
C LYS A 235 -11.80 19.85 -8.73
N VAL A 236 -11.89 18.60 -8.31
CA VAL A 236 -11.97 17.42 -9.18
C VAL A 236 -13.31 16.72 -8.99
N GLN A 237 -13.88 16.19 -10.07
CA GLN A 237 -15.16 15.47 -10.04
C GLN A 237 -14.93 13.99 -10.32
N SER A 238 -15.65 13.12 -9.62
CA SER A 238 -15.65 11.69 -9.91
C SER A 238 -16.47 11.39 -11.17
N LYS A 239 -16.02 10.43 -11.97
CA LYS A 239 -16.78 9.87 -13.08
C LYS A 239 -17.78 8.82 -12.60
N VAL A 240 -17.39 7.96 -11.66
CA VAL A 240 -18.20 6.82 -11.17
C VAL A 240 -19.18 7.23 -10.06
N ILE A 241 -18.95 8.37 -9.41
CA ILE A 241 -19.86 8.93 -8.39
C ILE A 241 -20.49 10.22 -8.91
N ALA A 242 -21.64 10.08 -9.57
CA ALA A 242 -22.35 11.22 -10.15
C ALA A 242 -22.61 12.33 -9.11
N GLY A 243 -22.14 13.54 -9.42
CA GLY A 243 -22.32 14.73 -8.58
C GLY A 243 -21.31 14.89 -7.45
N PHE A 244 -20.42 13.91 -7.21
CA PHE A 244 -19.36 14.05 -6.22
C PHE A 244 -18.18 14.88 -6.76
N ALA A 245 -17.72 15.81 -5.94
CA ALA A 245 -16.52 16.61 -6.20
C ALA A 245 -15.70 16.75 -4.92
N LEU A 246 -14.39 16.83 -5.05
CA LEU A 246 -13.49 17.26 -3.98
C LEU A 246 -12.90 18.62 -4.30
N VAL A 247 -12.90 19.50 -3.31
CA VAL A 247 -12.22 20.80 -3.33
C VAL A 247 -10.82 20.59 -2.72
N LEU A 248 -9.77 20.98 -3.44
CA LEU A 248 -8.39 20.66 -3.07
C LEU A 248 -7.98 21.35 -1.77
N GLU A 249 -8.46 22.57 -1.58
CA GLU A 249 -8.25 23.41 -0.41
C GLU A 249 -8.81 22.77 0.86
N GLU A 250 -9.83 21.91 0.76
CA GLU A 250 -10.38 21.14 1.88
C GLU A 250 -9.62 19.83 2.12
N VAL A 251 -8.91 19.33 1.11
CA VAL A 251 -8.13 18.09 1.21
C VAL A 251 -6.75 18.36 1.81
N PHE A 252 -6.09 19.45 1.39
CA PHE A 252 -4.70 19.78 1.72
C PHE A 252 -4.55 20.89 2.78
N VAL A 253 -5.51 20.96 3.71
CA VAL A 253 -5.52 21.91 4.86
C VAL A 253 -4.29 21.72 5.75
#